data_AF-A0A841NAA3-F1
#
_entry.id   AF-A0A841NAA3-F1
#
_cell.length_a   1.000
_cell.length_b   1.000
_cell.length_c   1.000
_cell.angle_alpha   90.00
_cell.angle_beta   90.00
_cell.angle_gamma   90.00
#
_symmetry.space_group_name_H-M   'P 1'
#
loop_
_entity.id
_entity.type
_entity.pdbx_description
1 polymer ?
#
loop_
_entity_poly.entity_id
_entity_poly.type
_entity_poly.pdbx_seq_one_letter_code
_entity_poly.pdbx_strand_id
1 'polypeptide(L)'
;MKAGLILLSILIFSFFLSFLYNLSKGIYEKFYKNDVDEFKTTFTPQTIFLLILSIVLLLLGIIAPYLLTRQIILDNFNPEKTGYIGDTLGGITNPFINMAAVIITGLAFYMQYTANKLQVRIFKKQLVDTKEQFKQEQENQRNEVRIQQFESQFYEMLKLHKDNVTELKYEQNGITYENREVLRQIFIDFIECYREVGKFSNSTKIEDYLSKNYRQKLATIINKINKEIDIIELAKIDIAYSIVFFGLDEDGEAIVRKNFQKKYNPDYYFKLLFFLKLKPSKNGTHFKGWIGLRDLPNDKLNLMIKKLYSNRTKLSKIKDLNQLEILCIENYKAEKYYKGHQFRLDHYFRHLFQTFKFIDSKTLDASLYENSYNYGEILRAQLSTFEQFLIFVNSLSFIGMKWEYLFTSEKGLDVANGIITKYQLIKNLPGEHIYGIRFKKFYPRIKYESDEWII
;
A
#
# COMPACT_ATOMS: atom_id res chain seq x y z
N MET A 1 -8.82 98.56 19.25
CA MET A 1 -8.91 97.71 20.46
C MET A 1 -9.68 96.41 20.26
N LYS A 2 -10.84 96.40 19.57
CA LYS A 2 -11.66 95.17 19.37
C LYS A 2 -11.00 94.07 18.52
N ALA A 3 -10.23 94.42 17.49
CA ALA A 3 -9.57 93.43 16.62
C ALA A 3 -8.45 92.64 17.33
N GLY A 4 -7.68 93.29 18.21
CA GLY A 4 -6.62 92.62 18.99
C GLY A 4 -7.16 91.62 20.03
N LEU A 5 -8.31 91.93 20.64
CA LEU A 5 -9.01 91.03 21.56
C LEU A 5 -9.56 89.77 20.87
N ILE A 6 -10.05 89.91 19.64
CA ILE A 6 -10.52 88.78 18.82
C ILE A 6 -9.34 87.90 18.40
N LEU A 7 -8.22 88.49 17.98
CA LEU A 7 -7.01 87.74 17.65
C LEU A 7 -6.45 86.98 18.87
N LEU A 8 -6.46 87.62 20.04
CA LEU A 8 -6.02 87.00 21.30
C LEU A 8 -6.94 85.84 21.71
N SER A 9 -8.26 85.97 21.58
CA SER A 9 -9.20 84.88 21.90
C SER A 9 -9.07 83.69 20.95
N ILE A 10 -8.81 83.94 19.66
CA ILE A 10 -8.53 82.90 18.67
C ILE A 10 -7.23 82.16 19.01
N LEU A 11 -6.17 82.88 19.39
CA LEU A 11 -4.89 82.28 19.81
C LEU A 11 -5.03 81.41 21.06
N ILE A 12 -5.76 81.90 22.08
CA ILE A 12 -6.02 81.14 23.31
C ILE A 12 -6.83 79.87 23.00
N PHE A 13 -7.86 79.99 22.15
CA PHE A 13 -8.67 78.84 21.73
C PHE A 13 -7.84 77.80 20.95
N SER A 14 -6.96 78.26 20.06
CA SER A 14 -6.04 77.39 19.30
C SER A 14 -5.07 76.66 20.23
N PHE A 15 -4.49 77.35 21.21
CA PHE A 15 -3.61 76.74 22.21
C PHE A 15 -4.35 75.71 23.05
N PHE A 16 -5.59 75.99 23.44
CA PHE A 16 -6.44 75.06 24.19
C PHE A 16 -6.75 73.78 23.40
N LEU A 17 -7.10 73.89 22.11
CA LEU A 17 -7.28 72.72 21.24
C LEU A 17 -6.00 71.89 21.12
N SER A 18 -4.85 72.56 20.96
CA SER A 18 -3.55 71.90 20.87
C SER A 18 -3.21 71.14 22.17
N PHE A 19 -3.50 71.74 23.33
CA PHE A 19 -3.35 71.11 24.63
C PHE A 19 -4.23 69.85 24.76
N LEU A 20 -5.51 69.94 24.42
CA LEU A 20 -6.43 68.79 24.45
C LEU A 20 -5.97 67.63 23.54
N TYR A 21 -5.41 67.95 22.38
CA TYR A 21 -4.87 66.94 21.45
C TYR A 21 -3.60 66.27 21.98
N ASN A 22 -2.71 67.02 22.66
CA ASN A 22 -1.54 66.43 23.32
C ASN A 22 -1.95 65.56 24.51
N LEU A 23 -2.97 65.95 25.26
CA LEU A 23 -3.54 65.14 26.34
C LEU A 23 -4.11 63.82 25.79
N SER A 24 -4.81 63.86 24.65
CA SER A 24 -5.37 62.65 24.03
C SER A 24 -4.27 61.67 23.57
N LYS A 25 -3.16 62.18 23.03
CA LYS A 25 -1.99 61.36 22.69
C LYS A 25 -1.38 60.69 23.93
N GLY A 26 -1.20 61.43 25.02
CA GLY A 26 -0.67 60.86 26.27
C GLY A 26 -1.55 59.74 26.83
N ILE A 27 -2.87 59.88 26.76
CA ILE A 27 -3.83 58.84 27.16
C ILE A 27 -3.72 57.62 26.22
N TYR A 28 -3.67 57.85 24.91
CA TYR A 28 -3.50 56.76 23.93
C TYR A 28 -2.24 55.94 24.20
N GLU A 29 -1.10 56.62 24.40
CA GLU A 29 0.17 55.95 24.61
C GLU A 29 0.20 55.12 25.89
N LYS A 30 -0.44 55.61 26.95
CA LYS A 30 -0.45 54.95 28.26
C LYS A 30 -1.37 53.74 28.32
N PHE A 31 -2.52 53.79 27.63
CA PHE A 31 -3.58 52.78 27.80
C PHE A 31 -3.80 51.88 26.58
N TYR A 32 -3.39 52.29 25.37
CA TYR A 32 -3.78 51.60 24.13
C TYR A 32 -2.61 51.20 23.21
N LYS A 33 -1.37 51.66 23.47
CA LYS A 33 -0.21 51.45 22.59
C LYS A 33 0.29 50.00 22.52
N ASN A 34 0.09 49.21 23.57
CA ASN A 34 0.63 47.85 23.68
C ASN A 34 -0.37 46.76 23.24
N ASP A 35 -1.57 47.14 22.81
CA ASP A 35 -2.67 46.24 22.49
C ASP A 35 -2.67 45.92 20.98
N VAL A 36 -1.59 45.30 20.49
CA VAL A 36 -1.35 44.97 19.07
C VAL A 36 -2.07 43.66 18.70
N ASP A 37 -3.36 43.60 18.95
CA ASP A 37 -4.20 42.48 18.51
C ASP A 37 -4.88 42.90 17.20
N GLU A 38 -4.65 42.14 16.13
CA GLU A 38 -5.22 42.40 14.78
C GLU A 38 -6.76 42.45 14.80
N PHE A 39 -7.35 41.93 15.89
CA PHE A 39 -8.78 41.81 16.13
C PHE A 39 -9.35 42.74 17.22
N LYS A 40 -8.67 43.84 17.59
CA LYS A 40 -9.24 44.86 18.49
C LYS A 40 -9.58 46.17 17.77
N THR A 41 -10.72 46.76 18.12
CA THR A 41 -11.07 48.14 17.75
C THR A 41 -10.45 49.10 18.77
N THR A 42 -9.17 49.44 18.61
CA THR A 42 -8.51 50.38 19.52
C THR A 42 -8.98 51.82 19.28
N PHE A 43 -9.17 52.59 20.35
CA PHE A 43 -9.39 54.04 20.25
C PHE A 43 -8.14 54.70 19.66
N THR A 44 -8.29 55.47 18.59
CA THR A 44 -7.19 56.29 18.06
C THR A 44 -7.03 57.57 18.88
N PRO A 45 -5.84 58.22 18.89
CA PRO A 45 -5.66 59.52 19.55
C PRO A 45 -6.67 60.59 19.14
N GLN A 46 -7.20 60.50 17.91
CA GLN A 46 -8.23 61.38 17.36
C GLN A 46 -9.62 61.11 17.96
N THR A 47 -10.00 59.84 18.13
CA THR A 47 -11.27 59.50 18.80
C THR A 47 -11.28 59.91 20.27
N ILE A 48 -10.14 59.74 20.97
CA ILE A 48 -9.97 60.18 22.37
C ILE A 48 -10.06 61.71 22.45
N PHE A 49 -9.43 62.42 21.51
CA PHE A 49 -9.51 63.89 21.44
C PHE A 49 -10.95 64.37 21.26
N LEU A 50 -11.69 63.80 20.31
CA LEU A 50 -13.09 64.16 20.07
C LEU A 50 -13.98 63.86 21.28
N LEU A 51 -13.71 62.78 22.01
CA LEU A 51 -14.44 62.42 23.22
C LEU A 51 -14.15 63.42 24.36
N ILE A 52 -12.89 63.81 24.56
CA ILE A 52 -12.51 64.87 25.51
C ILE A 52 -13.16 66.21 25.10
N LEU A 53 -13.17 66.54 23.82
CA LEU A 53 -13.80 67.76 23.29
C LEU A 53 -15.31 67.76 23.56
N SER A 54 -16.01 66.64 23.37
CA SER A 54 -17.42 66.51 23.73
C SER A 54 -17.68 66.72 25.23
N ILE A 55 -16.84 66.18 26.10
CA ILE A 55 -16.94 66.39 27.56
C ILE A 55 -16.77 67.88 27.89
N VAL A 56 -15.77 68.54 27.29
CA VAL A 56 -15.55 69.98 27.47
C VAL A 56 -16.75 70.80 26.97
N LEU A 57 -17.34 70.45 25.83
CA LEU A 57 -18.54 71.11 25.32
C LEU A 57 -19.76 70.94 26.24
N LEU A 58 -19.95 69.76 26.84
CA LEU A 58 -21.00 69.54 27.83
C LEU A 58 -20.79 70.39 29.09
N LEU A 59 -19.55 70.46 29.59
CA LEU A 59 -19.20 71.33 30.72
C LEU A 59 -19.42 72.82 30.39
N LEU A 60 -19.08 73.25 29.18
CA LEU A 60 -19.37 74.59 28.68
C LEU A 60 -20.87 74.84 28.59
N GLY A 61 -21.68 73.87 28.17
CA GLY A 61 -23.14 73.99 28.18
C GLY A 61 -23.72 74.26 29.58
N ILE A 62 -23.13 73.68 30.62
CA ILE A 62 -23.54 73.90 32.02
C ILE A 62 -23.05 75.26 32.56
N ILE A 63 -21.83 75.68 32.19
CA ILE A 63 -21.18 76.89 32.73
C ILE A 63 -21.57 78.16 31.95
N ALA A 64 -21.80 78.06 30.64
CA ALA A 64 -22.06 79.20 29.77
C ALA A 64 -23.27 80.05 30.19
N PRO A 65 -24.39 79.49 30.66
CA PRO A 65 -25.48 80.29 31.18
C PRO A 65 -25.09 81.16 32.36
N TYR A 66 -24.39 80.58 33.35
CA TYR A 66 -23.91 81.31 34.51
C TYR A 66 -22.92 82.44 34.14
N LEU A 67 -22.06 82.16 33.16
CA LEU A 67 -21.00 83.08 32.75
C LEU A 67 -21.52 84.22 31.85
N LEU A 68 -22.50 83.96 30.99
CA LEU A 68 -23.01 84.90 29.98
C LEU A 68 -24.26 85.67 30.44
N THR A 69 -25.03 85.18 31.40
CA THR A 69 -26.26 85.84 31.90
C THR A 69 -26.14 86.39 33.31
N ARG A 70 -24.90 86.70 33.74
CA ARG A 70 -24.52 87.10 35.11
C ARG A 70 -25.34 88.24 35.75
N GLN A 71 -26.16 88.96 34.98
CA GLN A 71 -27.08 90.02 35.43
C GLN A 71 -28.53 89.57 35.72
N ILE A 72 -28.96 88.35 35.36
CA ILE A 72 -30.38 87.92 35.44
C ILE A 72 -30.62 86.83 36.49
N ILE A 73 -29.62 86.01 36.82
CA ILE A 73 -29.82 84.82 37.67
C ILE A 73 -29.94 85.18 39.17
N LEU A 74 -29.44 86.34 39.60
CA LEU A 74 -29.37 86.72 41.03
C LEU A 74 -30.50 87.65 41.50
N ASP A 75 -31.21 88.34 40.61
CA ASP A 75 -32.28 89.28 41.01
C ASP A 75 -33.64 88.89 40.39
N ASN A 76 -34.53 88.39 41.25
CA ASN A 76 -35.96 88.12 41.06
C ASN A 76 -36.38 86.90 40.21
N PHE A 77 -36.52 85.75 40.87
CA PHE A 77 -37.34 84.62 40.39
C PHE A 77 -38.84 84.99 40.48
N ASN A 78 -39.41 85.47 39.37
CA ASN A 78 -40.84 85.74 39.24
C ASN A 78 -41.48 84.73 38.26
N PRO A 79 -42.41 83.84 38.69
CA PRO A 79 -42.90 82.71 37.90
C PRO A 79 -43.50 83.07 36.53
N GLU A 80 -44.07 84.27 36.37
CA GLU A 80 -44.73 84.73 35.13
C GLU A 80 -43.77 85.19 34.02
N LYS A 81 -42.48 85.44 34.32
CA LYS A 81 -41.44 85.85 33.33
C LYS A 81 -40.42 84.75 33.00
N THR A 82 -40.65 83.55 33.51
CA THR A 82 -39.74 82.40 33.39
C THR A 82 -39.57 81.89 31.96
N GLY A 83 -40.50 82.19 31.04
CA GLY A 83 -40.40 81.83 29.62
C GLY A 83 -39.16 82.41 28.92
N TYR A 84 -38.89 83.72 29.09
CA TYR A 84 -37.73 84.39 28.48
C TYR A 84 -36.38 83.92 29.05
N ILE A 85 -36.37 83.54 30.33
CA ILE A 85 -35.21 82.94 30.99
C ILE A 85 -34.97 81.55 30.39
N GLY A 86 -36.03 80.75 30.22
CA GLY A 86 -35.98 79.46 29.53
C GLY A 86 -35.44 79.55 28.10
N ASP A 87 -35.90 80.53 27.31
CA ASP A 87 -35.44 80.74 25.93
C ASP A 87 -33.97 81.18 25.86
N THR A 88 -33.52 82.01 26.81
CA THR A 88 -32.12 82.47 26.86
C THR A 88 -31.18 81.36 27.32
N LEU A 89 -31.58 80.60 28.35
CA LEU A 89 -30.85 79.41 28.80
C LEU A 89 -30.79 78.35 27.70
N GLY A 90 -31.91 78.09 27.02
CA GLY A 90 -31.98 77.17 25.89
C GLY A 90 -31.12 77.64 24.71
N GLY A 91 -31.20 78.91 24.33
CA GLY A 91 -30.43 79.49 23.23
C GLY A 91 -28.92 79.45 23.43
N ILE A 92 -28.45 79.58 24.68
CA ILE A 92 -27.02 79.51 25.04
C ILE A 92 -26.55 78.06 25.23
N THR A 93 -27.37 77.21 25.83
CA THR A 93 -26.98 75.84 26.21
C THR A 93 -27.10 74.85 25.05
N ASN A 94 -28.19 74.94 24.27
CA ASN A 94 -28.51 73.97 23.21
C ASN A 94 -27.41 73.83 22.14
N PRO A 95 -26.73 74.89 21.67
CA PRO A 95 -25.65 74.75 20.69
C PRO A 95 -24.51 73.86 21.18
N PHE A 96 -24.10 73.99 22.45
CA PHE A 96 -23.02 73.17 23.03
C PHE A 96 -23.45 71.72 23.24
N ILE A 97 -24.67 71.50 23.75
CA ILE A 97 -25.23 70.16 23.93
C ILE A 97 -25.40 69.46 22.58
N ASN A 98 -25.96 70.15 21.58
CA ASN A 98 -26.17 69.59 20.25
C ASN A 98 -24.84 69.27 19.55
N MET A 99 -23.83 70.14 19.68
CA MET A 99 -22.50 69.89 19.10
C MET A 99 -21.81 68.69 19.77
N ALA A 100 -21.89 68.57 21.11
CA ALA A 100 -21.41 67.41 21.83
C ALA A 100 -22.16 66.13 21.42
N ALA A 101 -23.49 66.20 21.27
CA ALA A 101 -24.33 65.08 20.86
C ALA A 101 -24.00 64.60 19.45
N VAL A 102 -23.76 65.50 18.49
CA VAL A 102 -23.33 65.14 17.12
C VAL A 102 -21.98 64.44 17.13
N ILE A 103 -21.01 64.93 17.92
CA ILE A 103 -19.68 64.30 18.02
C ILE A 103 -19.80 62.92 18.67
N ILE A 104 -20.51 62.78 19.80
CA ILE A 104 -20.69 61.49 20.48
C ILE A 104 -21.42 60.48 19.58
N THR A 105 -22.51 60.91 18.94
CA THR A 105 -23.29 60.06 18.03
C THR A 105 -22.46 59.66 16.81
N GLY A 106 -21.69 60.58 16.22
CA GLY A 106 -20.77 60.30 15.13
C GLY A 106 -19.64 59.32 15.52
N LEU A 107 -19.08 59.46 16.73
CA LEU A 107 -18.11 58.52 17.28
C LEU A 107 -18.71 57.14 17.52
N ALA A 108 -19.94 57.06 18.05
CA ALA A 108 -20.64 55.80 18.25
C ALA A 108 -20.86 55.06 16.90
N PHE A 109 -21.32 55.77 15.87
CA PHE A 109 -21.45 55.22 14.52
C PHE A 109 -20.11 54.82 13.90
N TYR A 110 -19.05 55.61 14.11
CA TYR A 110 -17.70 55.27 13.63
C TYR A 110 -17.14 54.00 14.28
N MET A 111 -17.33 53.84 15.60
CA MET A 111 -16.94 52.62 16.31
C MET A 111 -17.75 51.41 15.81
N GLN A 112 -19.07 51.57 15.62
CA GLN A 112 -19.94 50.52 15.07
C GLN A 112 -19.51 50.10 13.65
N TYR A 113 -19.20 51.07 12.78
CA TYR A 113 -18.69 50.81 11.44
C TYR A 113 -17.37 50.03 11.45
N THR A 114 -16.45 50.40 12.33
CA THR A 114 -15.15 49.74 12.47
C THR A 114 -15.30 48.32 13.00
N ALA A 115 -16.17 48.11 13.99
CA ALA A 115 -16.52 46.79 14.51
C ALA A 115 -17.13 45.90 13.41
N ASN A 116 -18.05 46.43 12.60
CA ASN A 116 -18.64 45.69 11.49
C ASN A 116 -17.60 45.27 10.44
N LYS A 117 -16.67 46.16 10.06
CA LYS A 117 -15.56 45.83 9.15
C LYS A 117 -14.68 44.72 9.70
N LEU A 118 -14.41 44.75 11.00
CA LEU A 118 -13.62 43.73 11.67
C LEU A 118 -14.36 42.38 11.70
N GLN A 119 -15.65 42.40 12.04
CA GLN A 119 -16.51 41.21 12.02
C GLN A 119 -16.52 40.54 10.65
N VAL A 120 -16.62 41.32 9.57
CA VAL A 120 -16.55 40.79 8.19
C VAL A 120 -15.19 40.15 7.90
N ARG A 121 -14.08 40.73 8.40
CA ARG A 121 -12.74 40.15 8.22
C ARG A 121 -12.60 38.82 8.97
N ILE A 122 -13.00 38.77 10.23
CA ILE A 122 -12.99 37.55 11.05
C ILE A 122 -13.83 36.46 10.35
N PHE A 123 -15.04 36.82 9.94
CA PHE A 123 -15.95 35.89 9.27
C PHE A 123 -15.35 35.34 7.97
N LYS A 124 -14.73 36.21 7.14
CA LYS A 124 -14.03 35.76 5.92
C LYS A 124 -12.87 34.80 6.23
N LYS A 125 -12.07 35.08 7.26
CA LYS A 125 -10.98 34.20 7.69
C LYS A 125 -11.51 32.84 8.15
N GLN A 126 -12.54 32.84 9.00
CA GLN A 126 -13.21 31.63 9.44
C GLN A 126 -13.75 30.80 8.27
N LEU A 127 -14.38 31.43 7.26
CA LEU A 127 -14.85 30.72 6.08
C LEU A 127 -13.71 30.06 5.28
N VAL A 128 -12.55 30.70 5.20
CA VAL A 128 -11.38 30.12 4.52
C VAL A 128 -10.84 28.95 5.33
N ASP A 129 -10.60 29.13 6.63
CA ASP A 129 -10.07 28.09 7.52
C ASP A 129 -11.00 26.87 7.57
N THR A 130 -12.31 27.09 7.72
CA THR A 130 -13.32 26.01 7.69
C THR A 130 -13.36 25.30 6.33
N LYS A 131 -13.20 26.02 5.21
CA LYS A 131 -13.16 25.40 3.88
C LYS A 131 -11.92 24.55 3.68
N GLU A 132 -10.77 24.97 4.20
CA GLU A 132 -9.53 24.18 4.17
C GLU A 132 -9.63 22.94 5.04
N GLN A 133 -10.12 23.08 6.27
CA GLN A 133 -10.39 21.94 7.17
C GLN A 133 -11.33 20.93 6.52
N PHE A 134 -12.44 21.39 5.92
CA PHE A 134 -13.39 20.52 5.25
C PHE A 134 -12.78 19.78 4.05
N LYS A 135 -11.89 20.43 3.29
CA LYS A 135 -11.16 19.76 2.20
C LYS A 135 -10.22 18.67 2.72
N GLN A 136 -9.44 18.97 3.76
CA GLN A 136 -8.54 18.00 4.38
C GLN A 136 -9.32 16.82 4.97
N GLU A 137 -10.43 17.08 5.64
CA GLU A 137 -11.31 16.03 6.17
C GLU A 137 -11.88 15.15 5.07
N GLN A 138 -12.36 15.73 3.96
CA GLN A 138 -12.81 14.97 2.80
C GLN A 138 -11.71 14.11 2.18
N GLU A 139 -10.48 14.62 2.07
CA GLU A 139 -9.35 13.85 1.55
C GLU A 139 -8.99 12.69 2.48
N ASN A 140 -8.95 12.92 3.80
CA ASN A 140 -8.70 11.87 4.78
C ASN A 140 -9.80 10.79 4.74
N GLN A 141 -11.07 11.18 4.74
CA GLN A 141 -12.19 10.23 4.60
C GLN A 141 -12.11 9.43 3.31
N ARG A 142 -11.78 10.07 2.17
CA ARG A 142 -11.60 9.37 0.90
C ARG A 142 -10.48 8.34 0.96
N ASN A 143 -9.37 8.67 1.62
CA ASN A 143 -8.25 7.76 1.78
C ASN A 143 -8.63 6.57 2.69
N GLU A 144 -9.30 6.82 3.81
CA GLU A 144 -9.80 5.76 4.71
C GLU A 144 -10.77 4.81 4.00
N VAL A 145 -11.72 5.34 3.22
CA VAL A 145 -12.65 4.52 2.43
C VAL A 145 -11.91 3.66 1.41
N ARG A 146 -10.87 4.19 0.75
CA ARG A 146 -10.05 3.42 -0.19
C ARG A 146 -9.30 2.28 0.51
N ILE A 147 -8.74 2.53 1.69
CA ILE A 147 -8.05 1.52 2.49
C ILE A 147 -9.05 0.43 2.88
N GLN A 148 -10.21 0.78 3.42
CA GLN A 148 -11.25 -0.17 3.80
C GLN A 148 -11.74 -1.02 2.61
N GLN A 149 -11.94 -0.41 1.44
CA GLN A 149 -12.31 -1.12 0.21
C GLN A 149 -11.22 -2.10 -0.21
N PHE A 150 -9.95 -1.69 -0.15
CA PHE A 150 -8.82 -2.56 -0.43
C PHE A 150 -8.76 -3.73 0.55
N GLU A 151 -8.86 -3.46 1.85
CA GLU A 151 -8.81 -4.48 2.90
C GLU A 151 -9.97 -5.47 2.76
N SER A 152 -11.18 -4.99 2.50
CA SER A 152 -12.33 -5.86 2.25
C SER A 152 -12.09 -6.80 1.06
N GLN A 153 -11.55 -6.29 -0.06
CA GLN A 153 -11.20 -7.13 -1.20
C GLN A 153 -10.06 -8.10 -0.89
N PHE A 154 -9.03 -7.64 -0.19
CA PHE A 154 -7.90 -8.48 0.23
C PHE A 154 -8.36 -9.65 1.12
N TYR A 155 -9.17 -9.38 2.14
CA TYR A 155 -9.66 -10.41 3.06
C TYR A 155 -10.62 -11.39 2.36
N GLU A 156 -11.40 -10.93 1.37
CA GLU A 156 -12.21 -11.84 0.54
C GLU A 156 -11.32 -12.75 -0.33
N MET A 157 -10.27 -12.20 -0.96
CA MET A 157 -9.30 -13.01 -1.72
C MET A 157 -8.54 -14.00 -0.82
N LEU A 158 -8.22 -13.59 0.41
CA LEU A 158 -7.60 -14.45 1.40
C LEU A 158 -8.54 -15.60 1.80
N LYS A 159 -9.83 -15.30 1.99
CA LYS A 159 -10.85 -16.31 2.27
C LYS A 159 -10.99 -17.30 1.11
N LEU A 160 -11.08 -16.83 -0.14
CA LEU A 160 -11.10 -17.70 -1.32
C LEU A 160 -9.86 -18.60 -1.41
N HIS A 161 -8.69 -18.11 -1.02
CA HIS A 161 -7.48 -18.93 -0.95
C HIS A 161 -7.59 -20.03 0.12
N LYS A 162 -8.14 -19.70 1.30
CA LYS A 162 -8.41 -20.68 2.36
C LYS A 162 -9.41 -21.74 1.90
N ASP A 163 -10.47 -21.31 1.21
CA ASP A 163 -11.51 -22.19 0.68
C ASP A 163 -10.91 -23.17 -0.34
N ASN A 164 -10.07 -22.68 -1.27
CA ASN A 164 -9.30 -23.54 -2.19
C ASN A 164 -8.51 -24.63 -1.45
N VAL A 165 -7.85 -24.29 -0.34
CA VAL A 165 -7.09 -25.26 0.47
C VAL A 165 -8.03 -26.28 1.11
N THR A 166 -9.17 -25.84 1.64
CA THR A 166 -10.15 -26.75 2.29
C THR A 166 -10.87 -27.67 1.31
N GLU A 167 -10.97 -27.28 0.05
CA GLU A 167 -11.60 -28.10 -1.00
C GLU A 167 -10.66 -29.15 -1.58
N LEU A 168 -9.36 -29.12 -1.24
CA LEU A 168 -8.40 -30.08 -1.76
C LEU A 168 -8.71 -31.50 -1.30
N LYS A 169 -8.87 -32.40 -2.27
CA LYS A 169 -8.99 -33.85 -2.06
C LYS A 169 -8.13 -34.63 -3.05
N TYR A 170 -7.47 -35.67 -2.56
CA TYR A 170 -6.65 -36.55 -3.38
C TYR A 170 -6.69 -37.98 -2.87
N GLU A 171 -6.96 -38.94 -3.75
CA GLU A 171 -6.93 -40.36 -3.42
C GLU A 171 -5.75 -41.04 -4.12
N GLN A 172 -4.91 -41.73 -3.35
CA GLN A 172 -3.78 -42.49 -3.84
C GLN A 172 -3.67 -43.78 -3.04
N ASN A 173 -3.54 -44.92 -3.71
CA ASN A 173 -3.40 -46.24 -3.07
C ASN A 173 -4.52 -46.60 -2.07
N GLY A 174 -5.74 -46.11 -2.33
CA GLY A 174 -6.89 -46.32 -1.44
C GLY A 174 -6.85 -45.49 -0.14
N ILE A 175 -5.90 -44.55 -0.04
CA ILE A 175 -5.83 -43.57 1.04
C ILE A 175 -6.31 -42.23 0.48
N THR A 176 -7.26 -41.62 1.20
CA THR A 176 -7.78 -40.29 0.89
C THR A 176 -7.07 -39.25 1.74
N TYR A 177 -6.49 -38.26 1.08
CA TYR A 177 -5.88 -37.06 1.67
C TYR A 177 -6.82 -35.88 1.45
N GLU A 178 -6.95 -35.02 2.46
CA GLU A 178 -7.82 -33.84 2.43
C GLU A 178 -7.07 -32.59 2.92
N ASN A 179 -7.54 -31.42 2.50
CA ASN A 179 -7.01 -30.12 2.92
C ASN A 179 -5.49 -29.98 2.66
N ARG A 180 -4.73 -29.51 3.66
CA ARG A 180 -3.28 -29.32 3.57
C ARG A 180 -2.48 -30.63 3.43
N GLU A 181 -3.04 -31.77 3.83
CA GLU A 181 -2.37 -33.07 3.67
C GLU A 181 -2.17 -33.41 2.18
N VAL A 182 -3.05 -32.93 1.31
CA VAL A 182 -2.90 -33.06 -0.15
C VAL A 182 -1.63 -32.37 -0.63
N LEU A 183 -1.34 -31.17 -0.13
CA LEU A 183 -0.14 -30.41 -0.51
C LEU A 183 1.13 -31.09 -0.01
N ARG A 184 1.09 -31.73 1.16
CA ARG A 184 2.18 -32.60 1.64
C ARG A 184 2.37 -33.81 0.71
N GLN A 185 1.29 -34.43 0.25
CA GLN A 185 1.40 -35.57 -0.65
C GLN A 185 1.99 -35.17 -2.01
N ILE A 186 1.55 -34.03 -2.58
CA ILE A 186 2.12 -33.47 -3.81
C ILE A 186 3.62 -33.17 -3.64
N PHE A 187 4.01 -32.66 -2.48
CA PHE A 187 5.42 -32.47 -2.15
C PHE A 187 6.21 -33.78 -2.19
N ILE A 188 5.68 -34.85 -1.57
CA ILE A 188 6.30 -36.18 -1.61
C ILE A 188 6.41 -36.69 -3.05
N ASP A 189 5.34 -36.60 -3.83
CA ASP A 189 5.31 -37.01 -5.24
C ASP A 189 6.37 -36.27 -6.07
N PHE A 190 6.55 -34.96 -5.81
CA PHE A 190 7.62 -34.17 -6.42
C PHE A 190 9.01 -34.65 -6.02
N ILE A 191 9.28 -34.88 -4.74
CA ILE A 191 10.61 -35.35 -4.29
C ILE A 191 10.94 -36.71 -4.88
N GLU A 192 9.97 -37.62 -4.94
CA GLU A 192 10.14 -38.91 -5.60
C GLU A 192 10.44 -38.75 -7.08
N CYS A 193 9.64 -37.94 -7.79
CA CYS A 193 9.84 -37.69 -9.22
C CYS A 193 11.21 -37.06 -9.49
N TYR A 194 11.61 -36.07 -8.68
CA TYR A 194 12.90 -35.40 -8.79
C TYR A 194 14.08 -36.37 -8.62
N ARG A 195 14.00 -37.30 -7.67
CA ARG A 195 15.02 -38.34 -7.49
C ARG A 195 15.09 -39.30 -8.67
N GLU A 196 13.93 -39.70 -9.21
CA GLU A 196 13.85 -40.61 -10.36
C GLU A 196 14.38 -39.95 -11.64
N VAL A 197 14.02 -38.69 -11.87
CA VAL A 197 14.60 -37.85 -12.93
C VAL A 197 16.11 -37.74 -12.73
N GLY A 198 16.57 -37.46 -11.51
CA GLY A 198 17.98 -37.38 -11.17
C GLY A 198 18.75 -38.66 -11.45
N LYS A 199 18.18 -39.83 -11.11
CA LYS A 199 18.75 -41.16 -11.34
C LYS A 199 18.90 -41.48 -12.83
N PHE A 200 17.89 -41.14 -13.63
CA PHE A 200 17.94 -41.31 -15.09
C PHE A 200 18.92 -40.32 -15.76
N SER A 201 19.07 -39.13 -15.19
CA SER A 201 19.81 -38.00 -15.76
C SER A 201 21.24 -37.92 -15.22
N ASN A 202 22.08 -38.84 -15.68
CA ASN A 202 23.42 -39.09 -15.15
C ASN A 202 24.58 -38.49 -15.99
N SER A 203 24.30 -37.88 -17.14
CA SER A 203 25.29 -37.12 -17.91
C SER A 203 25.66 -35.79 -17.25
N THR A 204 26.91 -35.37 -17.40
CA THR A 204 27.41 -34.05 -17.00
C THR A 204 27.28 -33.00 -18.12
N LYS A 205 26.92 -33.41 -19.34
CA LYS A 205 26.85 -32.52 -20.51
C LYS A 205 25.46 -31.89 -20.61
N ILE A 206 25.43 -30.56 -20.77
CA ILE A 206 24.18 -29.78 -20.85
C ILE A 206 23.41 -30.11 -22.14
N GLU A 207 24.13 -30.40 -23.21
CA GLU A 207 23.61 -30.68 -24.55
C GLU A 207 22.79 -31.98 -24.62
N ASP A 208 23.04 -32.90 -23.69
CA ASP A 208 22.29 -34.16 -23.61
C ASP A 208 20.85 -33.92 -23.11
N TYR A 209 20.62 -32.80 -22.40
CA TYR A 209 19.33 -32.48 -21.78
C TYR A 209 18.57 -31.38 -22.50
N LEU A 210 19.23 -30.28 -22.85
CA LEU A 210 18.60 -29.03 -23.21
C LEU A 210 18.79 -28.69 -24.69
N SER A 211 17.78 -28.08 -25.30
CA SER A 211 17.88 -27.50 -26.64
C SER A 211 18.78 -26.26 -26.63
N LYS A 212 19.46 -25.99 -27.76
CA LYS A 212 20.37 -24.84 -27.91
C LYS A 212 19.70 -23.51 -27.54
N ASN A 213 18.49 -23.26 -28.04
CA ASN A 213 17.75 -22.02 -27.80
C ASN A 213 17.32 -21.88 -26.34
N TYR A 214 16.87 -22.97 -25.72
CA TYR A 214 16.41 -22.91 -24.33
C TYR A 214 17.58 -22.75 -23.35
N ARG A 215 18.72 -23.39 -23.62
CA ARG A 215 19.97 -23.16 -22.88
C ARG A 215 20.36 -21.68 -22.83
N GLN A 216 20.32 -20.99 -23.97
CA GLN A 216 20.64 -19.55 -24.04
C GLN A 216 19.66 -18.70 -23.23
N LYS A 217 18.37 -19.04 -23.28
CA LYS A 217 17.34 -18.37 -22.49
C LYS A 217 17.59 -18.56 -20.98
N LEU A 218 17.85 -19.78 -20.53
CA LEU A 218 18.13 -20.07 -19.12
C LEU A 218 19.42 -19.41 -18.64
N ALA A 219 20.48 -19.41 -19.45
CA ALA A 219 21.73 -18.74 -19.10
C ALA A 219 21.53 -17.23 -18.87
N THR A 220 20.71 -16.57 -19.70
CA THR A 220 20.35 -15.16 -19.52
C THR A 220 19.61 -14.91 -18.19
N ILE A 221 18.71 -15.81 -17.80
CA ILE A 221 17.98 -15.72 -16.53
C ILE A 221 18.93 -15.92 -15.34
N ILE A 222 19.71 -17.00 -15.36
CA ILE A 222 20.63 -17.38 -14.28
C ILE A 222 21.69 -16.31 -14.04
N ASN A 223 22.24 -15.72 -15.11
CA ASN A 223 23.22 -14.63 -15.01
C ASN A 223 22.70 -13.40 -14.25
N LYS A 224 21.38 -13.18 -14.19
CA LYS A 224 20.77 -12.08 -13.43
C LYS A 224 20.57 -12.40 -11.94
N ILE A 225 20.51 -13.68 -11.58
CA ILE A 225 20.17 -14.14 -10.23
C ILE A 225 21.45 -14.51 -9.48
N ASN A 226 22.11 -15.57 -9.93
CA ASN A 226 23.31 -16.15 -9.32
C ASN A 226 23.99 -17.09 -10.33
N LYS A 227 25.26 -16.82 -10.67
CA LYS A 227 26.03 -17.61 -11.64
C LYS A 227 26.37 -19.03 -11.15
N GLU A 228 26.22 -19.30 -9.85
CA GLU A 228 26.51 -20.62 -9.25
C GLU A 228 25.37 -21.63 -9.38
N ILE A 229 24.23 -21.23 -9.97
CA ILE A 229 23.09 -22.13 -10.20
C ILE A 229 23.46 -23.13 -11.30
N ASP A 230 23.30 -24.43 -11.01
CA ASP A 230 23.45 -25.48 -12.00
C ASP A 230 22.23 -25.52 -12.94
N ILE A 231 22.48 -25.30 -14.24
CA ILE A 231 21.47 -25.35 -15.29
C ILE A 231 20.84 -26.76 -15.38
N ILE A 232 21.62 -27.81 -15.15
CA ILE A 232 21.13 -29.19 -15.20
C ILE A 232 20.19 -29.43 -14.01
N GLU A 233 20.53 -28.95 -12.81
CA GLU A 233 19.66 -29.01 -11.64
C GLU A 233 18.33 -28.30 -11.89
N LEU A 234 18.35 -27.08 -12.45
CA LEU A 234 17.15 -26.34 -12.82
C LEU A 234 16.28 -27.10 -13.82
N ALA A 235 16.89 -27.71 -14.83
CA ALA A 235 16.18 -28.55 -15.81
C ALA A 235 15.52 -29.77 -15.16
N LYS A 236 16.22 -30.44 -14.21
CA LYS A 236 15.67 -31.58 -13.46
C LYS A 236 14.45 -31.16 -12.63
N ILE A 237 14.52 -30.00 -11.97
CA ILE A 237 13.40 -29.44 -11.19
C ILE A 237 12.22 -29.12 -12.11
N ASP A 238 12.43 -28.40 -13.23
CA ASP A 238 11.36 -28.07 -14.18
C ASP A 238 10.70 -29.32 -14.75
N ILE A 239 11.49 -30.33 -15.13
CA ILE A 239 10.96 -31.59 -15.65
C ILE A 239 10.13 -32.33 -14.60
N ALA A 240 10.70 -32.54 -13.40
CA ALA A 240 10.01 -33.25 -12.33
C ALA A 240 8.71 -32.55 -11.93
N TYR A 241 8.75 -31.22 -11.77
CA TYR A 241 7.57 -30.44 -11.45
C TYR A 241 6.52 -30.49 -12.55
N SER A 242 6.93 -30.39 -13.83
CA SER A 242 6.00 -30.49 -14.97
C SER A 242 5.27 -31.83 -15.00
N ILE A 243 5.98 -32.91 -14.68
CA ILE A 243 5.42 -34.27 -14.65
C ILE A 243 4.42 -34.43 -13.50
N VAL A 244 4.76 -33.94 -12.31
CA VAL A 244 3.82 -33.98 -11.16
C VAL A 244 2.63 -33.06 -11.39
N PHE A 245 2.82 -31.91 -12.03
CA PHE A 245 1.74 -30.97 -12.30
C PHE A 245 0.77 -31.53 -13.34
N PHE A 246 1.24 -31.94 -14.52
CA PHE A 246 0.35 -32.38 -15.61
C PHE A 246 -0.01 -33.87 -15.56
N GLY A 247 0.86 -34.72 -15.02
CA GLY A 247 0.69 -36.18 -15.07
C GLY A 247 1.30 -36.83 -16.31
N LEU A 248 1.32 -38.16 -16.31
CA LEU A 248 1.77 -39.05 -17.39
C LEU A 248 0.68 -40.01 -17.87
N ASP A 249 -0.58 -39.67 -17.58
CA ASP A 249 -1.74 -40.21 -18.27
C ASP A 249 -1.79 -39.68 -19.72
N GLU A 250 -2.76 -40.15 -20.52
CA GLU A 250 -2.77 -39.84 -21.96
C GLU A 250 -2.84 -38.34 -22.25
N ASP A 251 -3.72 -37.63 -21.54
CA ASP A 251 -3.90 -36.18 -21.69
C ASP A 251 -2.73 -35.37 -21.11
N GLY A 252 -2.30 -35.70 -19.88
CA GLY A 252 -1.19 -35.03 -19.22
C GLY A 252 0.12 -35.19 -19.99
N GLU A 253 0.40 -36.41 -20.48
CA GLU A 253 1.60 -36.69 -21.26
C GLU A 253 1.65 -35.87 -22.56
N ALA A 254 0.52 -35.70 -23.25
CA ALA A 254 0.46 -34.89 -24.46
C ALA A 254 0.84 -33.43 -24.18
N ILE A 255 0.37 -32.87 -23.05
CA ILE A 255 0.71 -31.53 -22.60
C ILE A 255 2.19 -31.43 -22.25
N VAL A 256 2.73 -32.37 -21.47
CA VAL A 256 4.15 -32.42 -21.10
C VAL A 256 5.04 -32.47 -22.35
N ARG A 257 4.74 -33.38 -23.29
CA ARG A 257 5.50 -33.53 -24.55
C ARG A 257 5.51 -32.25 -25.37
N LYS A 258 4.34 -31.59 -25.52
CA LYS A 258 4.22 -30.31 -26.22
C LYS A 258 5.08 -29.23 -25.57
N ASN A 259 5.07 -29.16 -24.24
CA ASN A 259 5.85 -28.17 -23.48
C ASN A 259 7.36 -28.45 -23.53
N PHE A 260 7.77 -29.72 -23.64
CA PHE A 260 9.16 -30.14 -23.67
C PHE A 260 9.79 -30.02 -25.06
N GLN A 261 9.00 -30.12 -26.13
CA GLN A 261 9.47 -30.13 -27.53
C GLN A 261 10.45 -29.01 -27.88
N LYS A 262 10.24 -27.79 -27.35
CA LYS A 262 11.11 -26.62 -27.63
C LYS A 262 12.26 -26.46 -26.62
N LYS A 263 12.23 -27.20 -25.51
CA LYS A 263 13.10 -27.00 -24.34
C LYS A 263 14.15 -28.08 -24.17
N TYR A 264 13.77 -29.33 -24.37
CA TYR A 264 14.58 -30.50 -24.03
C TYR A 264 14.95 -31.31 -25.26
N ASN A 265 16.06 -32.03 -25.18
CA ASN A 265 16.50 -32.94 -26.22
C ASN A 265 15.48 -34.09 -26.39
N PRO A 266 14.91 -34.29 -27.60
CA PRO A 266 13.93 -35.34 -27.85
C PRO A 266 14.38 -36.75 -27.49
N ASP A 267 15.63 -37.10 -27.81
CA ASP A 267 16.15 -38.44 -27.53
C ASP A 267 16.19 -38.74 -26.02
N TYR A 268 16.43 -37.70 -25.22
CA TYR A 268 16.45 -37.77 -23.77
C TYR A 268 15.04 -37.79 -23.17
N TYR A 269 14.23 -36.75 -23.40
CA TYR A 269 12.97 -36.63 -22.66
C TYR A 269 11.97 -37.73 -23.01
N PHE A 270 11.97 -38.25 -24.24
CA PHE A 270 11.07 -39.36 -24.57
C PHE A 270 11.40 -40.65 -23.82
N LYS A 271 12.70 -40.94 -23.61
CA LYS A 271 13.13 -42.11 -22.84
C LYS A 271 12.89 -41.91 -21.35
N LEU A 272 13.09 -40.69 -20.84
CA LEU A 272 12.78 -40.33 -19.46
C LEU A 272 11.29 -40.50 -19.16
N LEU A 273 10.40 -39.92 -19.99
CA LEU A 273 8.95 -40.08 -19.81
C LEU A 273 8.55 -41.55 -19.87
N PHE A 274 9.13 -42.32 -20.79
CA PHE A 274 8.89 -43.76 -20.86
C PHE A 274 9.32 -44.46 -19.56
N PHE A 275 10.52 -44.17 -19.04
CA PHE A 275 11.02 -44.71 -17.78
C PHE A 275 10.05 -44.42 -16.61
N LEU A 276 9.63 -43.17 -16.44
CA LEU A 276 8.72 -42.78 -15.36
C LEU A 276 7.32 -43.41 -15.50
N LYS A 277 6.85 -43.67 -16.73
CA LYS A 277 5.59 -44.40 -16.97
C LYS A 277 5.63 -45.87 -16.55
N LEU A 278 6.82 -46.43 -16.29
CA LEU A 278 6.98 -47.80 -15.76
C LEU A 278 6.76 -47.87 -14.24
N LYS A 279 6.60 -46.73 -13.56
CA LYS A 279 6.24 -46.69 -12.15
C LYS A 279 4.74 -47.01 -11.99
N PRO A 280 4.38 -48.12 -11.33
CA PRO A 280 3.00 -48.51 -11.16
C PRO A 280 2.33 -47.66 -10.06
N SER A 281 1.01 -47.43 -10.18
CA SER A 281 0.25 -46.71 -9.15
C SER A 281 0.21 -47.46 -7.82
N LYS A 282 -0.15 -48.76 -7.85
CA LYS A 282 -0.39 -49.58 -6.66
C LYS A 282 0.85 -50.32 -6.16
N ASN A 283 0.93 -50.47 -4.84
CA ASN A 283 1.93 -51.29 -4.17
C ASN A 283 1.64 -52.79 -4.41
N GLY A 284 2.66 -53.57 -4.81
CA GLY A 284 2.51 -54.99 -5.13
C GLY A 284 3.73 -55.60 -5.83
N THR A 285 3.56 -56.75 -6.48
CA THR A 285 4.60 -57.42 -7.30
C THR A 285 5.14 -56.51 -8.40
N HIS A 286 4.27 -55.76 -9.07
CA HIS A 286 4.62 -54.74 -10.07
C HIS A 286 5.53 -53.64 -9.51
N PHE A 287 5.30 -53.20 -8.27
CA PHE A 287 6.13 -52.20 -7.60
C PHE A 287 7.52 -52.76 -7.25
N LYS A 288 7.63 -54.05 -6.91
CA LYS A 288 8.94 -54.72 -6.73
C LYS A 288 9.77 -54.71 -8.02
N GLY A 289 9.12 -54.93 -9.18
CA GLY A 289 9.77 -54.82 -10.49
C GLY A 289 10.30 -53.41 -10.76
N TRP A 290 9.52 -52.38 -10.41
CA TRP A 290 9.96 -50.98 -10.48
C TRP A 290 11.17 -50.68 -9.59
N ILE A 291 11.15 -51.13 -8.33
CA ILE A 291 12.30 -51.00 -7.41
C ILE A 291 13.54 -51.65 -8.03
N GLY A 292 13.40 -52.88 -8.53
CA GLY A 292 14.50 -53.60 -9.18
C GLY A 292 15.07 -52.85 -10.38
N LEU A 293 14.21 -52.25 -11.22
CA LEU A 293 14.64 -51.42 -12.35
C LEU A 293 15.38 -50.16 -11.88
N ARG A 294 14.79 -49.41 -10.95
CA ARG A 294 15.32 -48.14 -10.42
C ARG A 294 16.69 -48.32 -9.78
N ASP A 295 16.88 -49.43 -9.07
CA ASP A 295 18.10 -49.70 -8.30
C ASP A 295 19.24 -50.28 -9.16
N LEU A 296 19.02 -50.52 -10.46
CA LEU A 296 20.08 -50.94 -11.36
C LEU A 296 21.22 -49.90 -11.44
N PRO A 297 22.46 -50.36 -11.68
CA PRO A 297 23.55 -49.49 -12.10
C PRO A 297 23.17 -48.69 -13.34
N ASN A 298 23.66 -47.45 -13.41
CA ASN A 298 23.30 -46.47 -14.44
C ASN A 298 23.44 -47.00 -15.87
N ASP A 299 24.52 -47.71 -16.18
CA ASP A 299 24.76 -48.27 -17.52
C ASP A 299 23.75 -49.36 -17.89
N LYS A 300 23.43 -50.22 -16.92
CA LYS A 300 22.44 -51.30 -17.10
C LYS A 300 21.03 -50.74 -17.27
N LEU A 301 20.67 -49.74 -16.45
CA LEU A 301 19.40 -49.03 -16.56
C LEU A 301 19.24 -48.39 -17.95
N ASN A 302 20.25 -47.62 -18.39
CA ASN A 302 20.22 -46.94 -19.68
C ASN A 302 20.10 -47.91 -20.86
N LEU A 303 20.84 -49.01 -20.83
CA LEU A 303 20.78 -50.05 -21.87
C LEU A 303 19.40 -50.73 -21.90
N MET A 304 18.85 -51.05 -20.74
CA MET A 304 17.54 -51.67 -20.61
C MET A 304 16.42 -50.74 -21.10
N ILE A 305 16.41 -49.48 -20.66
CA ILE A 305 15.42 -48.50 -21.12
C ILE A 305 15.53 -48.26 -22.62
N LYS A 306 16.75 -48.18 -23.18
CA LYS A 306 16.94 -48.06 -24.63
C LYS A 306 16.36 -49.26 -25.39
N LYS A 307 16.58 -50.49 -24.89
CA LYS A 307 16.01 -51.73 -25.46
C LYS A 307 14.48 -51.70 -25.41
N LEU A 308 13.89 -51.39 -24.25
CA LEU A 308 12.43 -51.36 -24.07
C LEU A 308 11.77 -50.24 -24.90
N TYR A 309 12.33 -49.04 -24.89
CA TYR A 309 11.82 -47.89 -25.63
C TYR A 309 11.84 -48.11 -27.15
N SER A 310 12.89 -48.72 -27.68
CA SER A 310 13.00 -49.01 -29.13
C SER A 310 11.91 -49.99 -29.59
N ASN A 311 11.49 -50.91 -28.70
CA ASN A 311 10.48 -51.91 -28.97
C ASN A 311 9.06 -51.53 -28.50
N ARG A 312 8.85 -50.29 -28.05
CA ARG A 312 7.59 -49.83 -27.42
C ARG A 312 6.32 -50.04 -28.24
N THR A 313 6.42 -50.17 -29.56
CA THR A 313 5.28 -50.40 -30.47
C THR A 313 4.99 -51.89 -30.73
N LYS A 314 5.93 -52.79 -30.41
CA LYS A 314 5.84 -54.23 -30.65
C LYS A 314 6.37 -55.05 -29.45
N LEU A 315 5.96 -54.65 -28.24
CA LEU A 315 6.40 -55.26 -26.97
C LEU A 315 6.11 -56.77 -26.88
N SER A 316 5.08 -57.26 -27.56
CA SER A 316 4.68 -58.68 -27.58
C SER A 316 5.55 -59.58 -28.47
N LYS A 317 6.50 -59.03 -29.24
CA LYS A 317 7.35 -59.78 -30.19
C LYS A 317 8.79 -59.95 -29.73
N ILE A 318 9.15 -59.47 -28.55
CA ILE A 318 10.52 -59.61 -28.03
C ILE A 318 10.71 -61.06 -27.56
N LYS A 319 11.58 -61.80 -28.25
CA LYS A 319 12.06 -63.10 -27.79
C LYS A 319 13.14 -62.89 -26.71
N ASP A 320 13.21 -63.76 -25.72
CA ASP A 320 14.20 -63.74 -24.63
C ASP A 320 14.11 -62.53 -23.68
N LEU A 321 12.92 -62.26 -23.15
CA LEU A 321 12.73 -61.28 -22.08
C LEU A 321 13.06 -61.90 -20.71
N ASN A 322 13.81 -61.19 -19.89
CA ASN A 322 13.99 -61.56 -18.48
C ASN A 322 12.75 -61.16 -17.64
N GLN A 323 12.63 -61.72 -16.44
CA GLN A 323 11.47 -61.48 -15.56
C GLN A 323 11.25 -59.99 -15.24
N LEU A 324 12.32 -59.22 -15.09
CA LEU A 324 12.25 -57.79 -14.77
C LEU A 324 11.76 -56.98 -15.98
N GLU A 325 12.18 -57.33 -17.19
CA GLU A 325 11.69 -56.76 -18.44
C GLU A 325 10.19 -57.03 -18.60
N ILE A 326 9.73 -58.26 -18.34
CA ILE A 326 8.29 -58.61 -18.39
C ILE A 326 7.49 -57.71 -17.44
N LEU A 327 7.91 -57.60 -16.18
CA LEU A 327 7.25 -56.74 -15.19
C LEU A 327 7.20 -55.28 -15.62
N CYS A 328 8.26 -54.75 -16.23
CA CYS A 328 8.28 -53.38 -16.75
C CYS A 328 7.25 -53.18 -17.87
N ILE A 329 7.13 -54.15 -18.79
CA ILE A 329 6.15 -54.09 -19.89
C ILE A 329 4.73 -54.10 -19.34
N GLU A 330 4.46 -54.90 -18.32
CA GLU A 330 3.16 -54.93 -17.64
C GLU A 330 2.86 -53.60 -16.94
N ASN A 331 3.84 -53.03 -16.22
CA ASN A 331 3.70 -51.72 -15.59
C ASN A 331 3.42 -50.60 -16.60
N TYR A 332 3.98 -50.69 -17.81
CA TYR A 332 3.70 -49.73 -18.86
C TYR A 332 2.22 -49.71 -19.27
N LYS A 333 1.49 -50.82 -19.13
CA LYS A 333 0.04 -50.91 -19.40
C LYS A 333 -0.82 -50.60 -18.17
N ALA A 334 -0.24 -50.67 -16.97
CA ALA A 334 -0.93 -50.38 -15.73
C ALA A 334 -1.27 -48.89 -15.56
N GLU A 335 -2.14 -48.62 -14.60
CA GLU A 335 -2.46 -47.27 -14.15
C GLU A 335 -1.19 -46.53 -13.70
N LYS A 336 -1.09 -45.27 -14.12
CA LYS A 336 0.11 -44.44 -13.92
C LYS A 336 0.17 -43.92 -12.49
N TYR A 337 1.36 -43.92 -11.92
CA TYR A 337 1.61 -43.33 -10.61
C TYR A 337 1.41 -41.81 -10.64
N TYR A 338 2.05 -41.12 -11.58
CA TYR A 338 1.92 -39.67 -11.76
C TYR A 338 0.66 -39.35 -12.56
N LYS A 339 -0.45 -39.11 -11.86
CA LYS A 339 -1.76 -38.76 -12.45
C LYS A 339 -1.97 -37.26 -12.69
N GLY A 340 -1.03 -36.42 -12.26
CA GLY A 340 -1.15 -34.97 -12.36
C GLY A 340 -1.93 -34.35 -11.21
N HIS A 341 -1.52 -33.13 -10.84
CA HIS A 341 -2.17 -32.30 -9.82
C HIS A 341 -2.62 -30.95 -10.38
N GLN A 342 -2.69 -30.78 -11.71
CA GLN A 342 -3.10 -29.54 -12.35
C GLN A 342 -4.44 -29.03 -11.80
N PHE A 343 -5.46 -29.89 -11.73
CA PHE A 343 -6.77 -29.50 -11.20
C PHE A 343 -6.69 -28.93 -9.77
N ARG A 344 -5.80 -29.47 -8.93
CA ARG A 344 -5.62 -29.04 -7.53
C ARG A 344 -4.78 -27.77 -7.42
N LEU A 345 -3.66 -27.73 -8.14
CA LEU A 345 -2.65 -26.68 -8.03
C LEU A 345 -2.96 -25.45 -8.88
N ASP A 346 -3.68 -25.58 -10.00
CA ASP A 346 -3.94 -24.46 -10.92
C ASP A 346 -4.83 -23.39 -10.25
N HIS A 347 -5.96 -23.80 -9.65
CA HIS A 347 -6.82 -22.88 -8.90
C HIS A 347 -6.11 -22.29 -7.68
N TYR A 348 -5.39 -23.13 -6.93
CA TYR A 348 -4.63 -22.72 -5.75
C TYR A 348 -3.60 -21.63 -6.08
N PHE A 349 -2.68 -21.89 -7.04
CA PHE A 349 -1.64 -20.93 -7.39
C PHE A 349 -2.18 -19.72 -8.14
N ARG A 350 -3.24 -19.87 -8.94
CA ARG A 350 -3.83 -18.73 -9.66
C ARG A 350 -4.44 -17.74 -8.67
N HIS A 351 -5.24 -18.18 -7.71
CA HIS A 351 -5.80 -17.28 -6.71
C HIS A 351 -4.70 -16.65 -5.86
N LEU A 352 -3.73 -17.46 -5.39
CA LEU A 352 -2.61 -16.93 -4.60
C LEU A 352 -1.80 -15.88 -5.37
N PHE A 353 -1.45 -16.15 -6.64
CA PHE A 353 -0.73 -15.21 -7.50
C PHE A 353 -1.50 -13.92 -7.70
N GLN A 354 -2.81 -14.02 -7.94
CA GLN A 354 -3.65 -12.83 -8.14
C GLN A 354 -3.78 -12.01 -6.86
N THR A 355 -3.84 -12.63 -5.68
CA THR A 355 -3.84 -11.88 -4.41
C THR A 355 -2.55 -11.09 -4.24
N PHE A 356 -1.38 -11.70 -4.49
CA PHE A 356 -0.12 -10.95 -4.45
C PHE A 356 -0.01 -9.87 -5.52
N LYS A 357 -0.53 -10.13 -6.72
CA LYS A 357 -0.58 -9.11 -7.78
C LYS A 357 -1.53 -7.98 -7.41
N PHE A 358 -2.65 -8.26 -6.75
CA PHE A 358 -3.58 -7.26 -6.24
C PHE A 358 -2.90 -6.35 -5.22
N ILE A 359 -2.21 -6.94 -4.22
CA ILE A 359 -1.39 -6.20 -3.26
C ILE A 359 -0.35 -5.33 -3.99
N ASP A 360 0.38 -5.92 -4.95
CA ASP A 360 1.42 -5.22 -5.72
C ASP A 360 0.87 -4.04 -6.54
N SER A 361 -0.25 -4.24 -7.24
CA SER A 361 -0.88 -3.22 -8.09
C SER A 361 -1.37 -2.00 -7.31
N LYS A 362 -1.77 -2.18 -6.04
CA LYS A 362 -2.32 -1.11 -5.21
C LYS A 362 -1.24 -0.37 -4.39
N THR A 363 0.01 -0.81 -4.47
CA THR A 363 1.20 -0.08 -3.97
C THR A 363 1.52 1.21 -4.74
N LEU A 364 0.66 1.61 -5.68
CA LEU A 364 0.70 2.90 -6.36
C LEU A 364 0.17 4.03 -5.48
N ASP A 365 -0.68 3.72 -4.50
CA ASP A 365 -1.16 4.69 -3.51
C ASP A 365 -0.14 4.79 -2.36
N ALA A 366 0.39 5.99 -2.12
CA ALA A 366 1.37 6.24 -1.05
C ALA A 366 0.82 5.83 0.33
N SER A 367 -0.51 5.94 0.53
CA SER A 367 -1.17 5.53 1.76
C SER A 367 -1.16 4.01 2.00
N LEU A 368 -1.07 3.21 0.94
CA LEU A 368 -1.05 1.73 1.00
C LEU A 368 0.35 1.15 0.86
N TYR A 369 1.32 1.93 0.35
CA TYR A 369 2.67 1.47 0.08
C TYR A 369 3.35 0.90 1.33
N GLU A 370 3.28 1.61 2.45
CA GLU A 370 3.89 1.19 3.73
C GLU A 370 3.29 -0.12 4.26
N ASN A 371 2.00 -0.38 3.99
CA ASN A 371 1.29 -1.57 4.48
C ASN A 371 1.32 -2.75 3.51
N SER A 372 1.72 -2.55 2.25
CA SER A 372 1.69 -3.60 1.23
C SER A 372 2.52 -4.83 1.60
N TYR A 373 3.69 -4.62 2.18
CA TYR A 373 4.53 -5.69 2.71
C TYR A 373 3.79 -6.42 3.83
N ASN A 374 3.15 -5.71 4.77
CA ASN A 374 2.38 -6.30 5.87
C ASN A 374 1.24 -7.20 5.37
N TYR A 375 0.48 -6.78 4.34
CA TYR A 375 -0.55 -7.65 3.76
C TYR A 375 0.03 -8.90 3.10
N GLY A 376 1.20 -8.75 2.44
CA GLY A 376 1.95 -9.88 1.92
C GLY A 376 2.40 -10.84 3.02
N GLU A 377 2.81 -10.32 4.18
CA GLU A 377 3.16 -11.12 5.36
C GLU A 377 1.95 -11.84 5.97
N ILE A 378 0.80 -11.18 6.06
CA ILE A 378 -0.45 -11.81 6.54
C ILE A 378 -0.79 -13.03 5.66
N LEU A 379 -0.70 -12.87 4.33
CA LEU A 379 -0.96 -13.97 3.39
C LEU A 379 0.11 -15.06 3.48
N ARG A 380 1.39 -14.68 3.57
CA ARG A 380 2.51 -15.63 3.75
C ARG A 380 2.36 -16.44 5.02
N ALA A 381 1.92 -15.83 6.13
CA ALA A 381 1.72 -16.51 7.41
C ALA A 381 0.66 -17.63 7.34
N GLN A 382 -0.20 -17.63 6.32
CA GLN A 382 -1.15 -18.71 6.09
C GLN A 382 -0.54 -19.91 5.36
N LEU A 383 0.62 -19.77 4.73
CA LEU A 383 1.26 -20.81 3.93
C LEU A 383 2.08 -21.76 4.82
N SER A 384 1.83 -23.07 4.69
CA SER A 384 2.68 -24.08 5.31
C SER A 384 4.05 -24.17 4.64
N THR A 385 5.02 -24.79 5.31
CA THR A 385 6.35 -25.06 4.73
C THR A 385 6.26 -25.86 3.42
N PHE A 386 5.33 -26.81 3.31
CA PHE A 386 5.12 -27.56 2.07
C PHE A 386 4.59 -26.68 0.94
N GLU A 387 3.68 -25.76 1.25
CA GLU A 387 3.18 -24.78 0.28
C GLU A 387 4.28 -23.83 -0.20
N GLN A 388 5.09 -23.31 0.73
CA GLN A 388 6.24 -22.47 0.38
C GLN A 388 7.23 -23.23 -0.52
N PHE A 389 7.46 -24.52 -0.24
CA PHE A 389 8.30 -25.34 -1.10
C PHE A 389 7.68 -25.54 -2.49
N LEU A 390 6.37 -25.82 -2.56
CA LEU A 390 5.66 -25.99 -3.83
C LEU A 390 5.67 -24.69 -4.65
N ILE A 391 5.55 -23.52 -4.03
CA ILE A 391 5.74 -22.20 -4.67
C ILE A 391 7.17 -22.09 -5.21
N PHE A 392 8.17 -22.44 -4.39
CA PHE A 392 9.57 -22.46 -4.81
C PHE A 392 9.77 -23.32 -6.07
N VAL A 393 9.39 -24.60 -6.07
CA VAL A 393 9.60 -25.44 -7.27
C VAL A 393 8.71 -25.03 -8.45
N ASN A 394 7.51 -24.51 -8.20
CA ASN A 394 6.66 -23.93 -9.25
C ASN A 394 7.37 -22.77 -9.95
N SER A 395 7.98 -21.87 -9.18
CA SER A 395 8.67 -20.68 -9.69
C SER A 395 9.92 -20.98 -10.51
N LEU A 396 10.58 -22.11 -10.21
CA LEU A 396 11.70 -22.63 -11.01
C LEU A 396 11.22 -23.32 -12.30
N SER A 397 9.97 -23.74 -12.35
CA SER A 397 9.37 -24.34 -13.54
C SER A 397 8.85 -23.29 -14.51
N PHE A 398 8.76 -23.64 -15.79
CA PHE A 398 8.23 -22.76 -16.82
C PHE A 398 6.79 -22.27 -16.56
N ILE A 399 6.03 -22.99 -15.74
CA ILE A 399 4.65 -22.67 -15.35
C ILE A 399 4.67 -21.43 -14.45
N GLY A 400 5.59 -21.41 -13.50
CA GLY A 400 5.64 -20.42 -12.42
C GLY A 400 6.74 -19.37 -12.56
N MET A 401 7.58 -19.37 -13.59
CA MET A 401 8.64 -18.34 -13.74
C MET A 401 8.10 -16.90 -13.68
N LYS A 402 6.80 -16.67 -13.93
CA LYS A 402 6.15 -15.35 -13.78
C LYS A 402 6.12 -14.83 -12.34
N TRP A 403 6.23 -15.69 -11.35
CA TRP A 403 6.31 -15.29 -9.94
C TRP A 403 7.58 -14.52 -9.63
N GLU A 404 8.68 -14.86 -10.31
CA GLU A 404 10.00 -14.30 -10.04
C GLU A 404 10.71 -13.83 -11.31
N TYR A 405 11.18 -14.77 -12.13
CA TYR A 405 12.16 -14.51 -13.20
C TYR A 405 11.61 -13.82 -14.45
N LEU A 406 10.30 -13.92 -14.67
CA LEU A 406 9.57 -13.25 -15.75
C LEU A 406 8.54 -12.27 -15.20
N PHE A 407 8.64 -11.91 -13.92
CA PHE A 407 7.75 -10.95 -13.31
C PHE A 407 7.94 -9.57 -13.96
N THR A 408 6.83 -8.92 -14.29
CA THR A 408 6.83 -7.56 -14.84
C THR A 408 5.90 -6.73 -13.96
N SER A 409 6.48 -5.88 -13.12
CA SER A 409 5.70 -4.91 -12.35
C SER A 409 5.17 -3.82 -13.29
N GLU A 410 4.00 -3.26 -12.97
CA GLU A 410 3.39 -2.15 -13.71
C GLU A 410 4.28 -0.88 -13.68
N LYS A 411 5.24 -0.79 -12.75
CA LYS A 411 6.24 0.30 -12.64
C LYS A 411 7.46 0.17 -13.56
N GLY A 412 7.55 -0.86 -14.40
CA GLY A 412 8.71 -1.07 -15.26
C GLY A 412 9.85 -1.86 -14.60
N LEU A 413 10.91 -2.03 -15.38
CA LEU A 413 11.73 -3.24 -15.48
C LEU A 413 12.76 -3.45 -14.37
N ASP A 414 12.37 -3.43 -13.10
CA ASP A 414 13.28 -3.91 -12.04
C ASP A 414 13.16 -5.43 -11.90
N VAL A 415 13.97 -6.14 -12.68
CA VAL A 415 14.12 -7.61 -12.65
C VAL A 415 14.66 -8.10 -11.29
N ALA A 416 14.89 -7.17 -10.35
CA ALA A 416 15.48 -7.42 -9.05
C ALA A 416 14.54 -8.09 -8.03
N ASN A 417 13.22 -7.91 -8.07
CA ASN A 417 12.36 -8.42 -7.02
C ASN A 417 11.01 -8.87 -7.58
N GLY A 418 10.89 -10.15 -7.95
CA GLY A 418 9.57 -10.73 -8.18
C GLY A 418 8.75 -10.82 -6.89
N ILE A 419 7.53 -11.34 -7.00
CA ILE A 419 6.61 -11.47 -5.86
C ILE A 419 7.23 -12.30 -4.74
N ILE A 420 7.95 -13.38 -5.08
CA ILE A 420 8.53 -14.29 -4.08
C ILE A 420 9.60 -13.57 -3.26
N THR A 421 10.52 -12.86 -3.91
CA THR A 421 11.56 -12.10 -3.22
C THR A 421 10.99 -10.88 -2.49
N LYS A 422 10.07 -10.13 -3.10
CA LYS A 422 9.48 -8.91 -2.54
C LYS A 422 8.77 -9.16 -1.22
N TYR A 423 7.95 -10.21 -1.15
CA TYR A 423 7.16 -10.56 0.05
C TYR A 423 7.78 -11.71 0.86
N GLN A 424 9.01 -12.10 0.55
CA GLN A 424 9.77 -13.12 1.30
C GLN A 424 9.00 -14.45 1.42
N LEU A 425 8.31 -14.88 0.36
CA LEU A 425 7.28 -15.94 0.43
C LEU A 425 7.77 -17.30 0.92
N ILE A 426 9.06 -17.57 0.75
CA ILE A 426 9.67 -18.86 1.11
C ILE A 426 10.61 -18.74 2.32
N LYS A 427 10.45 -17.67 3.12
CA LYS A 427 11.27 -17.37 4.29
C LYS A 427 11.26 -18.48 5.36
N ASN A 428 10.16 -19.24 5.47
CA ASN A 428 10.00 -20.28 6.50
C ASN A 428 10.50 -21.67 6.04
N LEU A 429 11.17 -21.78 4.88
CA LEU A 429 11.80 -23.03 4.49
C LEU A 429 12.96 -23.36 5.43
N PRO A 430 12.96 -24.53 6.10
CA PRO A 430 14.00 -24.86 7.07
C PRO A 430 15.33 -25.24 6.41
N GLY A 431 16.43 -24.85 7.06
CA GLY A 431 17.79 -25.23 6.70
C GLY A 431 18.36 -24.47 5.49
N GLU A 432 19.26 -25.13 4.75
CA GLU A 432 19.88 -24.59 3.52
C GLU A 432 19.45 -25.33 2.25
N HIS A 433 18.95 -26.55 2.41
CA HIS A 433 18.52 -27.41 1.31
C HIS A 433 17.35 -28.29 1.72
N ILE A 434 16.47 -28.62 0.77
CA ILE A 434 15.43 -29.62 0.94
C ILE A 434 15.72 -30.75 -0.04
N TYR A 435 16.05 -31.92 0.51
CA TYR A 435 16.38 -33.14 -0.24
C TYR A 435 17.42 -32.94 -1.37
N GLY A 436 18.46 -32.15 -1.09
CA GLY A 436 19.56 -31.88 -2.01
C GLY A 436 19.39 -30.62 -2.86
N ILE A 437 18.18 -30.04 -2.92
CA ILE A 437 17.93 -28.80 -3.66
C ILE A 437 18.28 -27.60 -2.76
N ARG A 438 19.30 -26.83 -3.15
CA ARG A 438 19.78 -25.66 -2.41
C ARG A 438 18.99 -24.40 -2.77
N PHE A 439 17.83 -24.20 -2.14
CA PHE A 439 16.92 -23.09 -2.43
C PHE A 439 17.57 -21.70 -2.27
N LYS A 440 18.51 -21.53 -1.32
CA LYS A 440 19.25 -20.27 -1.12
C LYS A 440 20.06 -19.83 -2.35
N LYS A 441 20.51 -20.77 -3.19
CA LYS A 441 21.22 -20.45 -4.43
C LYS A 441 20.31 -19.77 -5.46
N PHE A 442 19.06 -20.20 -5.52
CA PHE A 442 18.04 -19.68 -6.43
C PHE A 442 17.42 -18.37 -5.92
N TYR A 443 17.39 -18.17 -4.60
CA TYR A 443 16.79 -17.02 -3.93
C TYR A 443 17.74 -16.40 -2.88
N PRO A 444 18.88 -15.84 -3.31
CA PRO A 444 19.89 -15.32 -2.38
C PRO A 444 19.47 -14.05 -1.62
N ARG A 445 18.38 -13.39 -2.05
CA ARG A 445 17.89 -12.13 -1.46
C ARG A 445 16.81 -12.35 -0.39
N ILE A 446 16.43 -13.60 -0.14
CA ILE A 446 15.47 -13.93 0.91
C ILE A 446 16.20 -14.06 2.24
N LYS A 447 15.63 -13.44 3.27
CA LYS A 447 16.08 -13.51 4.66
C LYS A 447 15.38 -14.68 5.33
N TYR A 448 16.01 -15.85 5.31
CA TYR A 448 15.44 -17.07 5.86
C TYR A 448 15.45 -17.06 7.39
N GLU A 449 14.39 -17.57 8.02
CA GLU A 449 14.30 -17.64 9.50
C GLU A 449 15.39 -18.52 10.09
N SER A 450 15.82 -19.58 9.39
CA SER A 450 16.91 -20.45 9.85
C SER A 450 18.23 -19.70 10.10
N ASP A 451 18.44 -18.56 9.45
CA ASP A 451 19.66 -17.76 9.59
C ASP A 451 19.58 -16.78 10.78
N GLU A 452 18.37 -16.48 11.27
CA GLU A 452 18.16 -15.56 12.40
C GLU A 452 18.56 -16.20 13.75
N TRP A 453 18.54 -17.53 13.85
CA TRP A 453 18.91 -18.28 15.07
C TRP A 453 20.41 -18.58 15.18
N ILE A 454 21.21 -18.20 14.19
CA ILE A 454 22.66 -18.47 14.13
C ILE A 454 23.48 -17.25 14.60
N ILE A 455 22.81 -16.13 14.91
CA ILE A 455 23.37 -14.94 15.57
C ILE A 455 23.25 -15.13 17.09
#